data_AF-A0A8T8K838-F1
#
_entry.id   AF-A0A8T8K838-F1
#
_cell.length_a   1.000
_cell.length_b   1.000
_cell.length_c   1.000
_cell.angle_alpha   90.00
_cell.angle_beta   90.00
_cell.angle_gamma   90.00
#
_symmetry.space_group_name_H-M   'P 1'
#
loop_
_entity.id
_entity.type
_entity.pdbx_description
1 polymer ?
#
loop_
_entity_poly.entity_id
_entity_poly.type
_entity_poly.pdbx_seq_one_letter_code
_entity_poly.pdbx_strand_id
1 'polypeptide(L)' 'MGGRYHVVCHECAFEGLYEDASVAEGQRDAHTSDSGHQMSLRDISCQEAPGLSQ' A
#
# COMPACT_ATOMS: atom_id res chain seq x y z
N MET A 1 -3.03 -14.36 10.81
CA MET A 1 -3.72 -13.13 10.38
C MET A 1 -2.66 -12.28 9.71
N GLY A 2 -2.54 -12.36 8.38
CA GLY A 2 -1.55 -11.58 7.63
C GLY A 2 -2.19 -10.26 7.24
N GLY A 3 -1.71 -9.15 7.80
CA GLY A 3 -2.25 -7.84 7.49
C GLY A 3 -1.74 -7.38 6.13
N ARG A 4 -2.62 -7.15 5.16
CA ARG A 4 -2.20 -6.67 3.85
C ARG A 4 -2.20 -5.14 3.82
N TYR A 5 -1.07 -4.55 3.47
CA TYR A 5 -0.87 -3.12 3.29
C TYR A 5 -0.65 -2.85 1.82
N HIS A 6 -1.43 -1.92 1.26
CA HIS A 6 -1.30 -1.50 -0.13
C HIS A 6 -0.63 -0.12 -0.20
N VAL A 7 0.50 -0.06 -0.90
CA VAL A 7 1.23 1.15 -1.20
C VAL A 7 1.01 1.48 -2.66
N VAL A 8 0.47 2.66 -2.94
CA VAL A 8 0.24 3.13 -4.30
C VAL A 8 0.88 4.50 -4.46
N CYS A 9 1.54 4.69 -5.60
CA CYS A 9 1.96 5.99 -6.05
C CYS A 9 0.87 6.62 -6.91
N HIS A 10 0.58 7.91 -6.71
CA HIS A 10 -0.43 8.61 -7.51
C HIS A 10 0.14 9.21 -8.80
N GLU A 11 1.46 9.25 -8.93
CA GLU A 11 2.14 9.90 -10.05
C GLU A 11 2.76 8.89 -11.03
N CYS A 12 2.93 7.64 -10.61
CA CYS A 12 3.44 6.57 -11.45
C CYS A 12 2.67 5.26 -11.25
N ALA A 13 2.83 4.30 -12.14
CA ALA A 13 2.16 2.99 -12.09
C ALA A 13 2.76 2.05 -11.02
N PHE A 14 3.29 2.61 -9.92
CA PHE A 14 3.87 1.84 -8.83
C PHE A 14 2.77 1.45 -7.84
N GLU A 15 2.57 0.15 -7.68
CA GLU A 15 1.63 -0.46 -6.74
C GLU A 15 2.31 -1.66 -6.07
N GLY A 16 2.27 -1.71 -4.74
CA GLY A 16 2.94 -2.73 -3.93
C GLY A 16 2.05 -3.23 -2.80
N LEU A 17 1.97 -4.56 -2.65
CA LEU A 17 1.23 -5.24 -1.60
C LEU A 17 2.21 -5.89 -0.63
N TYR A 18 2.07 -5.58 0.66
CA TYR A 18 2.96 -6.04 1.72
C TYR A 18 2.18 -6.67 2.85
N GLU A 19 2.76 -7.65 3.53
CA GLU A 19 2.14 -8.31 4.70
C GLU A 19 2.53 -7.63 6.03
N ASP A 20 3.49 -6.70 5.98
CA ASP A 20 4.06 -5.99 7.12
C ASP A 20 3.96 -4.48 6.92
N ALA A 21 3.43 -3.78 7.92
CA ALA A 21 3.31 -2.33 7.91
C ALA A 21 4.67 -1.65 7.76
N SER A 22 5.68 -2.12 8.50
CA SER A 22 7.03 -1.54 8.47
C SER A 22 7.69 -1.65 7.10
N VAL A 23 7.45 -2.76 6.37
CA VAL A 23 7.96 -2.93 5.01
C VAL A 23 7.24 -1.98 4.05
N ALA A 24 5.91 -1.89 4.17
CA ALA A 24 5.10 -0.98 3.37
C ALA A 24 5.49 0.50 3.58
N GLU A 25 5.69 0.92 4.82
CA GLU A 25 6.12 2.27 5.16
C GLU A 25 7.53 2.56 4.66
N GLY A 26 8.45 1.61 4.82
CA GLY A 26 9.82 1.74 4.30
C GLY A 26 9.85 1.88 2.78
N GLN A 27 9.01 1.11 2.07
CA GLN A 27 8.93 1.23 0.62
C GLN A 27 8.31 2.55 0.17
N ARG A 28 7.24 2.99 0.86
CA ARG A 28 6.61 4.29 0.63
C ARG A 28 7.63 5.42 0.79
N ASP A 29 8.38 5.41 1.90
CA ASP A 29 9.38 6.44 2.20
C ASP A 29 10.52 6.43 1.19
N ALA A 30 11.08 5.24 0.90
CA ALA A 30 12.15 5.10 -0.08
C ALA A 30 11.75 5.63 -1.47
N HIS A 31 10.54 5.31 -1.92
CA HIS A 31 10.06 5.79 -3.23
C HIS A 31 9.71 7.28 -3.21
N THR A 32 9.14 7.79 -2.11
CA THR A 32 8.93 9.24 -1.94
C THR A 32 10.27 9.98 -1.94
N SER A 33 11.31 9.42 -1.33
CA SER A 33 12.63 10.04 -1.27
C SER A 33 13.42 9.94 -2.58
N ASP A 34 13.29 8.83 -3.30
CA ASP A 34 13.96 8.60 -4.58
C ASP A 34 13.32 9.42 -5.71
N SER A 35 12.00 9.36 -5.82
CA SER A 35 11.27 9.94 -6.94
C SER A 35 10.57 11.27 -6.60
N GLY A 36 10.41 11.62 -5.32
CA GLY A 36 9.69 12.83 -4.89
C GLY A 36 8.17 12.72 -5.03
N HIS A 37 7.63 11.53 -5.30
CA HIS A 37 6.21 11.35 -5.61
C HIS A 37 5.31 11.29 -4.38
N GLN A 38 4.04 11.66 -4.59
CA GLN A 38 3.02 11.49 -3.58
C GLN A 38 2.54 10.04 -3.51
N MET A 39 2.76 9.41 -2.35
CA MET A 39 2.35 8.04 -2.09
C MET A 39 1.25 7.94 -1.03
N SER A 40 0.41 6.93 -1.18
CA SER A 40 -0.59 6.57 -0.17
C SER A 40 -0.36 5.15 0.30
N LEU A 41 -0.41 4.95 1.62
CA LEU A 41 -0.41 3.65 2.24
C LEU A 41 -1.78 3.40 2.84
N ARG A 42 -2.39 2.28 2.45
CA ARG A 42 -3.73 1.88 2.86
C ARG A 42 -3.65 0.51 3.51
N ASP A 43 -4.12 0.41 4.74
CA ASP A 43 -4.39 -0.91 5.33
C ASP A 43 -5.57 -1.55 4.57
N ILE A 44 -5.31 -2.66 3.91
CA ILE A 44 -6.33 -3.51 3.28
C ILE A 44 -6.49 -4.83 4.05
N SER A 45 -5.80 -4.98 5.19
CA SER A 45 -5.96 -6.11 6.11
C SER A 45 -7.39 -6.23 6.60
N CYS A 46 -8.00 -5.08 6.91
CA CYS A 46 -9.37 -5.00 7.43
C CYS A 46 -10.42 -4.81 6.35
N GLN A 47 -10.00 -4.64 5.08
CA GLN A 47 -10.92 -4.61 3.96
C GLN A 47 -11.35 -6.05 3.67
N GLU A 48 -12.28 -6.56 4.48
CA GLU A 48 -13.18 -7.63 4.04
C GLU A 48 -13.74 -7.17 2.70
N ALA A 49 -13.42 -7.91 1.63
CA ALA A 49 -13.70 -7.53 0.25
C ALA A 49 -15.12 -6.92 0.15
N PRO A 50 -15.27 -5.62 -0.15
CA PRO A 50 -16.60 -5.07 -0.33
C PRO A 50 -17.16 -5.61 -1.64
N GLY A 51 -17.97 -6.67 -1.56
CA GLY A 51 -18.87 -7.05 -2.67
C GLY A 51 -18.88 -8.51 -3.13
N LEU A 52 -19.01 -9.48 -2.23
CA LEU A 52 -19.71 -10.75 -2.56
C LEU A 52 -20.97 -10.88 -1.70
N SER A 53 -21.84 -9.86 -1.78
CA SER A 53 -23.26 -10.05 -1.45
C SER A 53 -23.98 -10.29 -2.77
N GLN A 54 -24.53 -11.50 -2.90
CA GLN A 54 -25.20 -12.07 -4.08
C GLN A 54 -26.41 -11.27 -4.56
#